data_AF-A0A485LNR5-F1
#
_entry.id   AF-A0A485LNR5-F1
#
_cell.length_a   1.000
_cell.length_b   1.000
_cell.length_c   1.000
_cell.angle_alpha   90.00
_cell.angle_beta   90.00
_cell.angle_gamma   90.00
#
_symmetry.space_group_name_H-M   'P 1'
#
loop_
_entity.id
_entity.type
_entity.pdbx_description
1 polymer ?
#
loop_
_entity_poly.entity_id
_entity_poly.type
_entity_poly.pdbx_seq_one_letter_code
_entity_poly.pdbx_strand_id
1 'polypeptide(L)'
;MAFKLLFAAAQDYASCEHLYTDTNFDGNDITYTDRDSADDCVADCKKTPGCKLFTYYNGQCWLKGVQAPASPSIGATSCVFSSVATFDQPATAPFCQLQYNVDFSGADIGSTVQANAYDCTKDCINNYKCNAYVWYNGNCWLKSAVGNQTASSGRVGCSVFGNPLVNSAPHANDAIKNITAGVDAKFQAKVESHTSVGAVVVVGAVVAAVAAVVYKRRAPKKTEERKRLLV
;
A
#
# COMPACT_ATOMS: atom_id res chain seq x y z
N MET A 1 3.81 -58.59 -15.65
CA MET A 1 4.30 -58.09 -14.36
C MET A 1 4.78 -56.66 -14.57
N ALA A 2 4.19 -55.72 -13.84
CA ALA A 2 4.40 -54.28 -14.02
C ALA A 2 5.64 -53.81 -13.24
N PHE A 3 6.49 -53.01 -13.87
CA PHE A 3 7.43 -52.14 -13.16
C PHE A 3 6.96 -50.70 -13.37
N LYS A 4 5.98 -50.27 -12.56
CA LYS A 4 5.64 -48.86 -12.42
C LYS A 4 6.85 -48.20 -11.76
N LEU A 5 7.57 -47.38 -12.54
CA LEU A 5 8.55 -46.45 -12.00
C LEU A 5 7.78 -45.49 -11.07
N LEU A 6 7.93 -45.70 -9.77
CA LEU A 6 7.54 -44.73 -8.76
C LEU A 6 8.58 -43.61 -8.83
N PHE A 7 8.20 -42.48 -9.42
CA PHE A 7 8.90 -41.23 -9.18
C PHE A 7 8.70 -40.87 -7.71
N ALA A 8 9.71 -41.11 -6.88
CA ALA A 8 9.82 -40.43 -5.60
C ALA A 8 10.05 -38.95 -5.90
N ALA A 9 9.09 -38.10 -5.53
CA ALA A 9 9.26 -36.66 -5.55
C ALA A 9 10.41 -36.32 -4.58
N ALA A 10 11.54 -35.91 -5.15
CA ALA A 10 12.67 -35.43 -4.37
C ALA A 10 12.31 -34.03 -3.83
N GLN A 11 12.04 -33.99 -2.52
CA GLN A 11 12.14 -32.90 -1.55
C GLN A 11 12.32 -31.48 -2.12
N ASP A 12 11.28 -30.67 -2.00
CA ASP A 12 11.36 -29.21 -2.15
C ASP A 12 11.72 -28.50 -0.81
N TYR A 13 12.34 -29.25 0.12
CA TYR A 13 13.06 -28.69 1.29
C TYR A 13 14.28 -27.85 0.89
N ALA A 14 14.67 -27.82 -0.39
CA ALA A 14 15.85 -27.12 -0.88
C ALA A 14 15.83 -25.61 -0.58
N SER A 15 14.66 -25.00 -0.39
CA SER A 15 14.56 -23.60 0.04
C SER A 15 14.42 -23.40 1.55
N CYS A 16 14.30 -24.46 2.34
CA CYS A 16 14.24 -24.36 3.79
C CYS A 16 15.66 -24.34 4.38
N GLU A 17 16.15 -23.15 4.71
CA GLU A 17 17.52 -22.99 5.17
C GLU A 17 17.72 -23.41 6.63
N HIS A 18 16.72 -23.15 7.49
CA HIS A 18 16.75 -23.55 8.89
C HIS A 18 15.48 -24.34 9.23
N LEU A 19 15.63 -25.66 9.30
CA LEU A 19 14.57 -26.59 9.68
C LEU A 19 14.66 -26.92 11.18
N TYR A 20 13.52 -26.84 11.87
CA TYR A 20 13.38 -27.14 13.28
C TYR A 20 12.29 -28.19 13.46
N THR A 21 12.64 -29.31 14.09
CA THR A 21 11.68 -30.35 14.51
C THR A 21 11.20 -30.08 15.93
N ASP A 22 9.99 -30.54 16.24
CA ASP A 22 9.34 -30.40 17.55
C ASP A 22 9.35 -28.95 18.08
N THR A 23 9.24 -27.99 17.17
CA THR A 23 9.43 -26.56 17.44
C THR A 23 8.34 -25.74 16.77
N ASN A 24 7.77 -24.79 17.51
CA ASN A 24 6.92 -23.72 17.01
C ASN A 24 7.57 -22.36 17.27
N PHE A 25 7.33 -21.41 16.38
CA PHE A 25 7.58 -20.00 16.63
C PHE A 25 6.23 -19.33 16.93
N ASP A 26 5.97 -19.03 18.21
CA ASP A 26 4.63 -18.67 18.68
C ASP A 26 4.12 -17.36 18.07
N GLY A 27 2.86 -17.40 17.65
CA GLY A 27 2.16 -16.29 17.01
C GLY A 27 2.81 -15.87 15.70
N ASN A 28 2.65 -14.60 15.39
CA ASN A 28 3.09 -13.97 14.16
C ASN A 28 2.55 -14.56 12.86
N ASP A 29 1.41 -15.24 12.96
CA ASP A 29 0.66 -15.83 11.86
C ASP A 29 0.10 -14.76 10.93
N ILE A 30 0.41 -14.88 9.65
CA ILE A 30 -0.20 -14.12 8.55
C ILE A 30 -1.50 -14.80 8.16
N THR A 31 -1.44 -16.13 7.99
CA THR A 31 -2.57 -16.99 7.60
C THR A 31 -2.19 -18.46 7.87
N TYR A 32 -3.12 -19.36 7.59
CA TYR A 32 -2.84 -20.79 7.55
C TYR A 32 -3.41 -21.42 6.28
N THR A 33 -2.83 -22.56 5.89
CA THR A 33 -3.32 -23.40 4.80
C THR A 33 -3.34 -24.87 5.27
N ASP A 34 -4.28 -25.64 4.78
CA ASP A 34 -4.31 -27.09 5.04
C ASP A 34 -3.45 -27.81 4.00
N ARG A 35 -2.54 -28.67 4.46
CA ARG A 35 -1.57 -29.44 3.65
C ARG A 35 -1.30 -30.82 4.21
N ASP A 36 -0.93 -31.74 3.33
CA ASP A 36 -0.60 -33.11 3.71
C ASP A 36 0.80 -33.23 4.34
N SER A 37 1.69 -32.28 4.03
CA SER A 37 3.08 -32.31 4.47
C SER A 37 3.67 -30.92 4.74
N ALA A 38 4.75 -30.88 5.53
CA ALA A 38 5.52 -29.67 5.78
C ALA A 38 6.20 -29.12 4.51
N ASP A 39 6.54 -29.99 3.55
CA ASP A 39 7.15 -29.62 2.27
C ASP A 39 6.22 -28.70 1.48
N ASP A 40 4.91 -28.96 1.52
CA ASP A 40 3.92 -28.14 0.82
C ASP A 40 3.81 -26.72 1.40
N CYS A 41 4.16 -26.54 2.68
CA CYS A 41 4.17 -25.23 3.33
C CYS A 41 5.20 -24.27 2.74
N VAL A 42 6.26 -24.80 2.13
CA VAL A 42 7.26 -24.00 1.43
C VAL A 42 6.60 -23.19 0.32
N ALA A 43 5.87 -23.87 -0.57
CA ALA A 43 5.18 -23.24 -1.71
C ALA A 43 4.14 -22.21 -1.27
N ASP A 44 3.46 -22.48 -0.16
CA ASP A 44 2.46 -21.57 0.40
C ASP A 44 3.10 -20.32 0.99
N CYS A 45 4.20 -20.49 1.73
CA CYS A 45 4.99 -19.36 2.20
C CYS A 45 5.53 -18.54 1.03
N LYS A 46 5.97 -19.19 -0.08
CA LYS A 46 6.42 -18.48 -1.30
C LYS A 46 5.36 -17.58 -1.91
N LYS A 47 4.10 -17.98 -1.81
CA LYS A 47 2.95 -17.26 -2.39
C LYS A 47 2.33 -16.27 -1.43
N THR A 48 2.76 -16.25 -0.17
CA THR A 48 2.17 -15.43 0.89
C THR A 48 3.05 -14.21 1.13
N PRO A 49 2.61 -13.00 0.73
CA PRO A 49 3.41 -11.80 0.90
C PRO A 49 3.83 -11.60 2.37
N GLY A 50 5.14 -11.44 2.55
CA GLY A 50 5.79 -11.22 3.84
C GLY A 50 5.90 -12.45 4.74
N CYS A 51 5.58 -13.66 4.25
CA CYS A 51 5.93 -14.89 4.94
C CYS A 51 7.46 -15.08 4.98
N LYS A 52 8.00 -15.29 6.18
CA LYS A 52 9.44 -15.47 6.45
C LYS A 52 9.76 -16.81 7.13
N LEU A 53 8.74 -17.50 7.60
CA LEU A 53 8.83 -18.81 8.20
C LEU A 53 7.44 -19.47 8.21
N PHE A 54 7.40 -20.77 8.40
CA PHE A 54 6.15 -21.47 8.71
C PHE A 54 6.35 -22.43 9.88
N THR A 55 5.25 -22.79 10.56
CA THR A 55 5.16 -23.98 11.40
C THR A 55 4.11 -24.92 10.80
N TYR A 56 4.50 -26.15 10.46
CA TYR A 56 3.59 -27.21 10.08
C TYR A 56 3.20 -28.03 11.31
N TYR A 57 1.90 -28.20 11.55
CA TYR A 57 1.39 -29.05 12.64
C TYR A 57 -0.01 -29.56 12.31
N ASN A 58 -0.28 -30.86 12.54
CA ASN A 58 -1.57 -31.51 12.35
C ASN A 58 -2.28 -31.19 11.01
N GLY A 59 -1.53 -31.22 9.89
CA GLY A 59 -2.09 -30.97 8.57
C GLY A 59 -2.25 -29.50 8.20
N GLN A 60 -1.66 -28.58 8.98
CA GLN A 60 -1.80 -27.14 8.74
C GLN A 60 -0.44 -26.45 8.68
N CYS A 61 -0.25 -25.59 7.69
CA CYS A 61 0.88 -24.69 7.55
C CYS A 61 0.51 -23.32 8.14
N TRP A 62 1.04 -23.01 9.32
CA TRP A 62 0.93 -21.70 9.93
C TRP A 62 2.02 -20.80 9.35
N LEU A 63 1.64 -19.91 8.43
CA LEU A 63 2.55 -19.04 7.69
C LEU A 63 2.80 -17.76 8.47
N LYS A 64 4.06 -17.40 8.73
CA LYS A 64 4.40 -16.35 9.71
C LYS A 64 5.33 -15.30 9.14
N GLY A 65 5.19 -14.07 9.62
CA GLY A 65 5.96 -12.91 9.11
C GLY A 65 7.17 -12.52 9.96
N VAL A 66 7.27 -13.03 11.19
CA VAL A 66 8.36 -12.71 12.14
C VAL A 66 8.74 -13.98 12.89
N GLN A 67 10.04 -14.24 12.98
CA GLN A 67 10.57 -15.31 13.80
C GLN A 67 10.55 -14.89 15.27
N ALA A 68 9.59 -15.42 16.04
CA ALA A 68 9.54 -15.28 17.49
C ALA A 68 10.66 -16.10 18.17
N PRO A 69 10.81 -16.07 19.50
CA PRO A 69 11.54 -17.11 20.21
C PRO A 69 10.96 -18.50 19.92
N ALA A 70 11.82 -19.52 19.85
CA ALA A 70 11.41 -20.89 19.64
C ALA A 70 10.75 -21.46 20.90
N SER A 71 9.64 -22.18 20.71
CA SER A 71 8.88 -22.88 21.75
C SER A 71 8.78 -24.37 21.42
N PRO A 72 8.96 -25.28 22.40
CA PRO A 72 8.79 -26.72 22.17
C PRO A 72 7.35 -27.06 21.75
N SER A 73 7.20 -27.87 20.71
CA SER A 73 5.90 -28.33 20.20
C SER A 73 6.06 -29.68 19.50
N ILE A 74 5.82 -30.77 20.23
CA ILE A 74 6.03 -32.14 19.73
C ILE A 74 5.16 -32.40 18.50
N GLY A 75 5.78 -32.88 17.42
CA GLY A 75 5.16 -33.14 16.12
C GLY A 75 5.09 -31.93 15.19
N ALA A 76 5.49 -30.73 15.64
CA ALA A 76 5.57 -29.56 14.79
C ALA A 76 6.88 -29.54 13.98
N THR A 77 6.81 -29.06 12.75
CA THR A 77 7.99 -28.81 11.91
C THR A 77 8.00 -27.36 11.48
N SER A 78 8.99 -26.58 11.94
CA SER A 78 9.14 -25.18 11.55
C SER A 78 10.27 -24.98 10.57
N CYS A 79 10.06 -24.10 9.59
CA CYS A 79 11.09 -23.71 8.64
C CYS A 79 11.27 -22.20 8.66
N VAL A 80 12.50 -21.73 8.82
CA VAL A 80 12.86 -20.30 8.72
C VAL A 80 13.72 -20.08 7.48
N PHE A 81 13.32 -19.11 6.66
CA PHE A 81 14.06 -18.68 5.47
C PHE A 81 15.03 -17.55 5.88
N SER A 82 16.33 -17.60 5.57
CA SER A 82 17.17 -16.40 5.79
C SER A 82 16.63 -15.29 4.92
N SER A 83 16.54 -14.12 5.53
CA SER A 83 15.91 -12.95 4.96
C SER A 83 16.22 -12.75 3.47
N VAL A 84 15.17 -12.85 2.63
CA VAL A 84 15.12 -12.43 1.23
C VAL A 84 15.82 -13.36 0.22
N ALA A 85 15.26 -14.55 0.01
CA ALA A 85 15.20 -15.14 -1.33
C ALA A 85 13.77 -15.02 -1.86
N THR A 86 13.41 -13.79 -2.25
CA THR A 86 12.40 -13.45 -3.27
C THR A 86 11.20 -14.40 -3.38
N PHE A 87 10.36 -14.42 -2.34
CA PHE A 87 8.96 -14.83 -2.48
C PHE A 87 8.18 -13.63 -2.94
N ASP A 88 8.14 -13.42 -4.27
CA ASP A 88 7.40 -12.36 -4.99
C ASP A 88 6.71 -11.37 -4.06
N GLN A 89 7.52 -10.64 -3.28
CA GLN A 89 7.06 -9.44 -2.64
C GLN A 89 6.84 -8.60 -3.87
N PRO A 90 5.60 -8.17 -4.18
CA PRO A 90 5.42 -7.29 -5.30
C PRO A 90 6.43 -6.18 -5.08
N ALA A 91 7.40 -6.05 -5.99
CA ALA A 91 8.45 -5.03 -5.93
C ALA A 91 7.87 -3.60 -5.85
N THR A 92 6.54 -3.52 -5.90
CA THR A 92 5.62 -2.40 -5.82
C THR A 92 5.16 -2.03 -4.39
N ALA A 93 5.71 -2.57 -3.30
CA ALA A 93 5.74 -1.84 -2.01
C ALA A 93 7.10 -1.14 -1.77
N PRO A 94 7.57 -0.24 -2.66
CA PRO A 94 8.75 0.56 -2.37
C PRO A 94 8.47 1.61 -1.30
N PHE A 95 7.27 1.65 -0.71
CA PHE A 95 6.79 2.73 0.15
C PHE A 95 7.04 2.48 1.65
N CYS A 96 7.06 1.22 2.10
CA CYS A 96 7.39 0.85 3.47
C CYS A 96 7.73 -0.64 3.62
N GLN A 97 8.34 -0.99 4.75
CA GLN A 97 8.49 -2.38 5.19
C GLN A 97 7.31 -2.73 6.12
N LEU A 98 6.55 -3.78 5.78
CA LEU A 98 5.46 -4.28 6.62
C LEU A 98 6.02 -4.84 7.93
N GLN A 99 5.46 -4.39 9.04
CA GLN A 99 5.79 -4.81 10.39
C GLN A 99 4.63 -5.64 10.94
N TYR A 100 4.80 -6.96 11.01
CA TYR A 100 3.77 -7.85 11.52
C TYR A 100 3.73 -7.83 13.05
N ASN A 101 2.52 -8.00 13.58
CA ASN A 101 2.17 -8.00 14.99
C ASN A 101 2.52 -6.69 15.68
N VAL A 102 2.33 -5.61 14.94
CA VAL A 102 2.64 -4.27 15.36
C VAL A 102 1.38 -3.42 15.25
N ASP A 103 1.07 -2.73 16.34
CA ASP A 103 0.14 -1.63 16.35
C ASP A 103 0.88 -0.31 16.46
N PHE A 104 0.26 0.71 15.87
CA PHE A 104 0.61 2.10 16.02
C PHE A 104 -0.57 2.75 16.73
N SER A 105 -0.34 3.28 17.93
CA SER A 105 -1.43 3.84 18.75
C SER A 105 -1.68 5.32 18.44
N GLY A 106 -2.96 5.70 18.42
CA GLY A 106 -3.41 7.08 18.19
C GLY A 106 -3.23 7.56 16.75
N ALA A 107 -3.33 8.87 16.53
CA ALA A 107 -3.12 9.53 15.23
C ALA A 107 -4.02 9.05 14.06
N ASP A 108 -5.10 8.33 14.33
CA ASP A 108 -6.04 7.87 13.30
C ASP A 108 -6.72 9.05 12.60
N ILE A 109 -6.68 9.04 11.27
CA ILE A 109 -7.29 10.06 10.40
C ILE A 109 -8.39 9.51 9.50
N GLY A 110 -8.64 8.20 9.58
CA GLY A 110 -9.68 7.51 8.85
C GLY A 110 -9.39 6.02 8.74
N SER A 111 -10.32 5.29 8.14
CA SER A 111 -10.15 3.89 7.83
C SER A 111 -10.71 3.51 6.47
N THR A 112 -10.15 2.45 5.91
CA THR A 112 -10.60 1.79 4.68
C THR A 112 -10.66 0.28 4.90
N VAL A 113 -11.25 -0.47 3.96
CA VAL A 113 -11.31 -1.93 4.00
C VAL A 113 -10.45 -2.48 2.88
N GLN A 114 -9.56 -3.40 3.22
CA GLN A 114 -8.68 -4.09 2.26
C GLN A 114 -8.48 -5.55 2.65
N ALA A 115 -8.33 -6.41 1.65
CA ALA A 115 -8.13 -7.84 1.84
C ALA A 115 -6.82 -8.17 2.57
N ASN A 116 -5.81 -7.32 2.44
CA ASN A 116 -4.48 -7.52 3.04
C ASN A 116 -3.84 -6.17 3.40
N ALA A 117 -2.80 -6.23 4.23
CA ALA A 117 -2.07 -5.05 4.69
C ALA A 117 -1.34 -4.30 3.57
N TYR A 118 -0.88 -5.03 2.55
CA TYR A 118 -0.16 -4.42 1.43
C TYR A 118 -1.03 -3.39 0.69
N ASP A 119 -2.31 -3.71 0.46
CA ASP A 119 -3.26 -2.84 -0.22
C ASP A 119 -3.55 -1.53 0.55
N CYS A 120 -3.41 -1.52 1.87
CA CYS A 120 -3.51 -0.30 2.68
C CYS A 120 -2.47 0.77 2.31
N THR A 121 -1.36 0.35 1.69
CA THR A 121 -0.32 1.26 1.20
C THR A 121 -0.88 2.23 0.17
N LYS A 122 -1.73 1.75 -0.75
CA LYS A 122 -2.37 2.58 -1.75
C LYS A 122 -3.32 3.60 -1.11
N ASP A 123 -4.08 3.17 -0.12
CA ASP A 123 -5.03 4.04 0.58
C ASP A 123 -4.30 5.14 1.35
N CYS A 124 -3.20 4.80 2.02
CA CYS A 124 -2.37 5.77 2.71
C CYS A 124 -1.74 6.76 1.72
N ILE A 125 -1.20 6.29 0.59
CA ILE A 125 -0.57 7.16 -0.41
C ILE A 125 -1.54 8.16 -1.05
N ASN A 126 -2.81 7.77 -1.21
CA ASN A 126 -3.85 8.64 -1.75
C ASN A 126 -4.38 9.66 -0.73
N ASN A 127 -3.97 9.56 0.52
CA ASN A 127 -4.30 10.50 1.57
C ASN A 127 -3.05 11.26 2.01
N TYR A 128 -2.89 12.48 1.51
CA TYR A 128 -1.70 13.31 1.78
C TYR A 128 -1.43 13.58 3.28
N LYS A 129 -2.40 13.32 4.17
CA LYS A 129 -2.23 13.43 5.62
C LYS A 129 -1.73 12.12 6.27
N CYS A 130 -1.69 11.02 5.53
CA CYS A 130 -1.33 9.70 6.02
C CYS A 130 0.18 9.48 6.00
N ASN A 131 0.74 9.18 7.17
CA ASN A 131 2.16 8.91 7.38
C ASN A 131 2.42 7.48 7.87
N ALA A 132 1.38 6.75 8.27
CA ALA A 132 1.45 5.35 8.62
C ALA A 132 0.06 4.70 8.49
N TYR A 133 0.01 3.38 8.49
CA TYR A 133 -1.24 2.64 8.69
C TYR A 133 -1.03 1.40 9.54
N VAL A 134 -2.13 0.89 10.09
CA VAL A 134 -2.21 -0.46 10.69
C VAL A 134 -3.34 -1.21 10.02
N TRP A 135 -3.05 -2.39 9.47
CA TRP A 135 -4.08 -3.30 9.00
C TRP A 135 -4.45 -4.30 10.09
N TYR A 136 -5.74 -4.53 10.29
CA TYR A 136 -6.25 -5.54 11.20
C TYR A 136 -7.66 -5.99 10.81
N ASN A 137 -7.90 -7.30 10.73
CA ASN A 137 -9.20 -7.90 10.39
C ASN A 137 -9.88 -7.22 9.18
N GLY A 138 -9.11 -7.04 8.10
CA GLY A 138 -9.62 -6.43 6.86
C GLY A 138 -9.74 -4.91 6.86
N ASN A 139 -9.42 -4.22 7.96
CA ASN A 139 -9.49 -2.76 8.04
C ASN A 139 -8.08 -2.14 8.03
N CYS A 140 -7.88 -1.11 7.22
CA CYS A 140 -6.72 -0.23 7.27
C CYS A 140 -7.07 0.97 8.14
N TRP A 141 -6.38 1.13 9.25
CA TRP A 141 -6.42 2.33 10.09
C TRP A 141 -5.34 3.28 9.60
N LEU A 142 -5.73 4.34 8.88
CA LEU A 142 -4.82 5.33 8.32
C LEU A 142 -4.46 6.36 9.37
N LYS A 143 -3.17 6.72 9.46
CA LYS A 143 -2.63 7.48 10.59
C LYS A 143 -1.79 8.65 10.12
N SER A 144 -1.94 9.80 10.77
CA SER A 144 -1.14 11.01 10.49
C SER A 144 0.27 10.98 11.07
N ALA A 145 0.59 9.98 11.90
CA ALA A 145 1.92 9.72 12.41
C ALA A 145 2.00 8.23 12.80
N VAL A 146 3.22 7.71 12.95
CA VAL A 146 3.47 6.34 13.44
C VAL A 146 3.03 6.18 14.91
N GLY A 147 3.03 7.25 15.71
CA GLY A 147 2.65 7.16 17.13
C GLY A 147 3.54 6.22 17.94
N ASN A 148 3.03 5.70 19.07
CA ASN A 148 3.75 4.70 19.85
C ASN A 148 3.51 3.31 19.28
N GLN A 149 4.60 2.58 19.05
CA GLN A 149 4.59 1.22 18.56
C GLN A 149 4.41 0.22 19.70
N THR A 150 3.47 -0.71 19.56
CA THR A 150 3.26 -1.81 20.52
C THR A 150 3.14 -3.15 19.81
N ALA A 151 3.54 -4.22 20.50
CA ALA A 151 3.33 -5.58 20.02
C ALA A 151 1.83 -5.93 20.11
N SER A 152 1.23 -6.32 19.00
CA SER A 152 -0.20 -6.65 18.93
C SER A 152 -0.46 -7.73 17.88
N SER A 153 -0.82 -8.93 18.33
CA SER A 153 -1.03 -10.09 17.47
C SER A 153 -2.07 -9.85 16.38
N GLY A 154 -1.75 -10.24 15.14
CA GLY A 154 -2.62 -10.13 13.97
C GLY A 154 -2.68 -8.74 13.32
N ARG A 155 -2.05 -7.72 13.90
CA ARG A 155 -1.96 -6.38 13.31
C ARG A 155 -0.75 -6.24 12.42
N VAL A 156 -0.84 -5.49 11.33
CA VAL A 156 0.29 -5.22 10.45
C VAL A 156 0.48 -3.72 10.29
N GLY A 157 1.53 -3.19 10.89
CA GLY A 157 1.89 -1.78 10.81
C GLY A 157 2.80 -1.50 9.62
N CYS A 158 2.65 -0.33 9.01
CA CYS A 158 3.60 0.19 8.05
C CYS A 158 3.78 1.70 8.24
N SER A 159 5.03 2.13 8.39
CA SER A 159 5.41 3.54 8.38
C SER A 159 5.75 3.93 6.95
N VAL A 160 4.94 4.80 6.35
CA VAL A 160 5.24 5.41 5.05
C VAL A 160 6.07 6.70 5.22
N PHE A 161 6.24 7.17 6.46
CA PHE A 161 7.04 8.34 6.81
C PHE A 161 8.52 8.14 6.48
N GLY A 162 9.14 9.17 5.89
CA GLY A 162 10.55 9.17 5.48
C GLY A 162 10.81 8.56 4.09
N ASN A 163 9.78 8.03 3.43
CA ASN A 163 9.91 7.56 2.07
C ASN A 163 9.86 8.74 1.08
N PRO A 164 10.92 8.96 0.26
CA PRO A 164 10.92 10.03 -0.73
C PRO A 164 9.74 9.94 -1.69
N LEU A 165 9.25 8.75 -2.04
CA LEU A 165 8.15 8.53 -2.99
C LEU A 165 6.77 8.89 -2.42
N VAL A 166 6.61 8.76 -1.10
CA VAL A 166 5.40 9.18 -0.37
C VAL A 166 5.44 10.68 -0.18
N ASN A 167 6.61 11.24 0.16
CA ASN A 167 6.84 12.69 0.17
C ASN A 167 6.99 13.33 -1.23
N SER A 168 6.78 12.57 -2.31
CA SER A 168 6.87 13.04 -3.70
C SER A 168 5.51 13.47 -4.27
N ALA A 169 5.53 13.92 -5.52
CA ALA A 169 4.48 14.56 -6.31
C ALA A 169 3.00 14.18 -6.03
N PRO A 170 2.57 12.93 -5.76
CA PRO A 170 1.18 12.63 -5.43
C PRO A 170 0.68 13.38 -4.18
N HIS A 171 1.47 13.41 -3.10
CA HIS A 171 1.10 14.10 -1.85
C HIS A 171 1.10 15.61 -2.04
N ALA A 172 2.07 16.14 -2.78
CA ALA A 172 2.14 17.57 -3.10
C ALA A 172 0.97 18.01 -4.00
N ASN A 173 0.63 17.22 -5.03
CA ASN A 173 -0.45 17.54 -5.97
C ASN A 173 -1.82 17.50 -5.31
N ASP A 174 -2.09 16.53 -4.44
CA ASP A 174 -3.38 16.44 -3.74
C ASP A 174 -3.47 17.47 -2.59
N ALA A 175 -2.36 17.79 -1.92
CA ALA A 175 -2.31 18.93 -1.02
C ALA A 175 -2.60 20.26 -1.75
N ILE A 176 -1.99 20.48 -2.93
CA ILE A 176 -2.23 21.67 -3.76
C ILE A 176 -3.69 21.72 -4.24
N LYS A 177 -4.26 20.62 -4.77
CA LYS A 177 -5.68 20.57 -5.17
C LYS A 177 -6.62 20.93 -4.03
N ASN A 178 -6.37 20.40 -2.83
CA ASN A 178 -7.19 20.68 -1.65
C ASN A 178 -7.05 22.13 -1.17
N ILE A 179 -5.86 22.73 -1.28
CA ILE A 179 -5.65 24.16 -1.04
C ILE A 179 -6.45 24.99 -2.06
N THR A 180 -6.36 24.67 -3.36
CA THR A 180 -7.09 25.37 -4.42
C THR A 180 -8.61 25.25 -4.22
N ALA A 181 -9.13 24.06 -3.92
CA ALA A 181 -10.55 23.85 -3.63
C ALA A 181 -11.03 24.66 -2.40
N GLY A 182 -10.20 24.75 -1.35
CA GLY A 182 -10.49 25.58 -0.19
C GLY A 182 -10.47 27.09 -0.49
N VAL A 183 -9.58 27.54 -1.39
CA VAL A 183 -9.53 28.93 -1.87
C VAL A 183 -10.76 29.22 -2.75
N ASP A 184 -11.15 28.31 -3.63
CA ASP A 184 -12.34 28.44 -4.48
C ASP A 184 -13.63 28.51 -3.66
N ALA A 185 -13.77 27.65 -2.64
CA ALA A 185 -14.92 27.67 -1.73
C ALA A 185 -14.99 28.97 -0.91
N LYS A 186 -13.85 29.46 -0.41
CA LYS A 186 -13.78 30.76 0.30
C LYS A 186 -14.06 31.93 -0.63
N PHE A 187 -13.58 31.87 -1.87
CA PHE A 187 -13.84 32.89 -2.89
C PHE A 187 -15.32 32.93 -3.26
N GLN A 188 -15.95 31.77 -3.51
CA GLN A 188 -17.40 31.66 -3.77
C GLN A 188 -18.24 32.20 -2.61
N ALA A 189 -17.96 31.79 -1.37
CA ALA A 189 -18.65 32.32 -0.19
C ALA A 189 -18.49 33.84 -0.04
N LYS A 190 -17.31 34.38 -0.42
CA LYS A 190 -17.08 35.82 -0.44
C LYS A 190 -17.89 36.50 -1.54
N VAL A 191 -17.96 35.94 -2.74
CA VAL A 191 -18.79 36.45 -3.84
C VAL A 191 -20.27 36.50 -3.42
N GLU A 192 -20.80 35.44 -2.84
CA GLU A 192 -22.20 35.35 -2.35
C GLU A 192 -22.48 36.37 -1.21
N SER A 193 -21.48 36.63 -0.35
CA SER A 193 -21.61 37.65 0.72
C SER A 193 -21.63 39.10 0.20
N HIS A 194 -21.18 39.33 -1.04
CA HIS A 194 -21.12 40.65 -1.69
C HIS A 194 -22.23 40.86 -2.73
N THR A 195 -23.14 39.91 -2.94
CA THR A 195 -24.26 40.03 -3.88
C THR A 195 -25.51 40.74 -3.32
N SER A 196 -25.36 41.68 -2.39
CA SER A 196 -26.42 42.66 -2.09
C SER A 196 -26.59 43.64 -3.27
N VAL A 197 -27.26 43.18 -4.32
CA VAL A 197 -28.00 43.89 -5.38
C VAL A 197 -27.24 44.89 -6.28
N GLY A 198 -25.98 45.26 -6.01
CA GLY A 198 -25.21 46.21 -6.85
C GLY A 198 -24.07 45.64 -7.69
N ALA A 199 -23.49 44.49 -7.31
CA ALA A 199 -22.20 44.02 -7.86
C ALA A 199 -22.30 43.03 -9.04
N VAL A 200 -23.46 42.38 -9.23
CA VAL A 200 -23.65 41.33 -10.25
C VAL A 200 -23.49 41.88 -11.68
N VAL A 201 -23.90 43.12 -11.92
CA VAL A 201 -23.78 43.79 -13.24
C VAL A 201 -22.31 44.08 -13.58
N VAL A 202 -21.48 44.40 -12.59
CA VAL A 202 -20.07 44.74 -12.80
C VAL A 202 -19.22 43.48 -12.99
N VAL A 203 -19.47 42.42 -12.20
CA VAL A 203 -18.74 41.15 -12.34
C VAL A 203 -19.06 40.46 -13.67
N GLY A 204 -20.32 40.49 -14.13
CA GLY A 204 -20.70 39.97 -15.45
C GLY A 204 -19.98 40.69 -16.60
N ALA A 205 -19.86 42.02 -16.54
CA ALA A 205 -19.14 42.82 -17.53
C ALA A 205 -17.62 42.56 -17.52
N VAL A 206 -17.02 42.38 -16.33
CA VAL A 206 -15.59 42.09 -16.19
C VAL A 206 -15.26 40.67 -16.67
N VAL A 207 -16.07 39.66 -16.33
CA VAL A 207 -15.88 38.28 -16.80
C VAL A 207 -16.05 38.21 -18.33
N ALA A 208 -17.02 38.91 -18.91
CA ALA A 208 -17.19 39.00 -20.36
C ALA A 208 -16.00 39.69 -21.05
N ALA A 209 -15.46 40.77 -20.45
CA ALA A 209 -14.29 41.47 -20.96
C ALA A 209 -13.02 40.60 -20.90
N VAL A 210 -12.81 39.87 -19.80
CA VAL A 210 -11.67 38.95 -19.65
C VAL A 210 -11.79 37.77 -20.61
N ALA A 211 -12.99 37.19 -20.76
CA ALA A 211 -13.23 36.13 -21.76
C ALA A 211 -12.96 36.61 -23.20
N ALA A 212 -13.35 37.84 -23.54
CA ALA A 212 -13.06 38.43 -24.85
C ALA A 212 -11.56 38.68 -25.08
N VAL A 213 -10.81 39.07 -24.05
CA VAL A 213 -9.35 39.24 -24.11
C VAL A 213 -8.64 37.90 -24.26
N VAL A 214 -9.07 36.86 -23.54
CA VAL A 214 -8.51 35.51 -23.65
C VAL A 214 -8.82 34.88 -25.01
N TYR A 215 -10.05 35.07 -25.53
CA TYR A 215 -10.45 34.57 -26.85
C TYR A 215 -9.68 35.24 -27.99
N LYS A 216 -9.47 36.57 -27.94
CA LYS A 216 -8.66 37.29 -28.93
C LYS A 216 -7.18 36.86 -28.95
N ARG A 217 -6.64 36.38 -27.83
CA ARG A 217 -5.26 35.84 -27.76
C ARG A 217 -5.13 34.42 -28.30
N ARG A 218 -6.23 33.66 -28.42
CA ARG A 218 -6.25 32.28 -28.94
C ARG A 218 -6.63 32.17 -30.41
N ALA A 219 -7.01 33.27 -31.07
CA ALA A 219 -7.27 33.25 -32.51
C ALA A 219 -5.96 32.95 -33.28
N PRO A 220 -5.89 31.89 -34.10
CA PRO A 220 -4.69 31.57 -34.86
C PRO A 220 -4.41 32.69 -35.87
N LYS A 221 -3.16 33.19 -35.90
CA LYS A 221 -2.70 34.10 -36.95
C LYS A 221 -2.83 33.37 -38.30
N LYS A 222 -3.70 33.86 -39.18
CA LYS A 222 -3.77 33.39 -40.57
C LYS A 222 -2.38 33.56 -41.20
N THR A 223 -1.82 32.45 -41.68
CA THR A 223 -0.62 32.40 -42.51
C THR A 223 -0.94 33.08 -43.84
N GLU A 224 -0.46 34.32 -44.03
CA GLU A 224 -0.46 34.98 -45.33
C GLU A 224 0.67 34.40 -46.16
N GLU A 225 0.28 33.54 -47.09
CA GLU A 225 1.07 32.92 -48.15
C GLU A 225 1.61 34.01 -49.10
N ARG A 226 2.84 34.49 -48.88
CA ARG A 226 3.51 35.36 -49.86
C ARG A 226 4.06 34.53 -51.01
N LYS A 227 3.23 34.35 -52.04
CA LYS A 227 3.64 34.09 -53.42
C LYS A 227 4.63 35.17 -53.87
N ARG A 228 5.88 34.79 -54.17
CA ARG A 228 6.77 35.32 -55.24
C ARG A 228 8.19 34.79 -55.04
N LEU A 229 8.61 33.85 -55.89
CA LEU A 229 9.74 34.04 -56.81
C LEU A 229 9.79 32.84 -57.79
N LEU A 230 9.24 33.07 -58.98
CA LEU A 230 9.67 32.46 -60.23
C LEU A 230 10.56 33.52 -60.89
N VAL A 231 11.88 33.30 -60.88
CA VAL A 231 12.84 33.55 -61.97
C VAL A 231 13.97 32.54 -61.77
#